data_AF-A0A9D9TSH5-F1
#
_entry.id   AF-A0A9D9TSH5-F1
#
_cell.length_a   1.000
_cell.length_b   1.000
_cell.length_c   1.000
_cell.angle_alpha   90.00
_cell.angle_beta   90.00
_cell.angle_gamma   90.00
#
_symmetry.space_group_name_H-M   'P 1'
#
loop_
_entity.id
_entity.type
_entity.pdbx_description
1 polymer ?
#
loop_
_entity_poly.entity_id
_entity_poly.type
_entity_poly.pdbx_seq_one_letter_code
_entity_poly.pdbx_strand_id
1 'polypeptide(L)'
;MQTERVPVSKLQLLMTFYLPLVYLSCTMSNEKGEQQQDSSNFVSYNSIQITDTLPKLTTNQQTALDALNSIQVKGKHLYSTFSGIHHDCLPPDTSFVISQAELLVAMKTLLERHYAHIEADQRSKLANESVLAQEEYLVLQCNGYSNRTVSYENKYIPNFGSWILPEILGRRDVIIEW
;
A
#
# COMPACT_ATOMS: atom_id res chain seq x y z
N MET A 1 -38.07 -27.37 -55.43
CA MET A 1 -37.69 -28.76 -55.13
C MET A 1 -36.69 -28.70 -53.98
N GLN A 2 -37.08 -28.60 -52.70
CA GLN A 2 -37.65 -29.65 -51.84
C GLN A 2 -36.88 -30.97 -52.00
N THR A 3 -35.81 -31.15 -51.22
CA THR A 3 -35.71 -31.87 -49.92
C THR A 3 -35.70 -33.38 -50.06
N GLU A 4 -34.57 -34.00 -49.70
CA GLU A 4 -34.57 -35.34 -49.12
C GLU A 4 -33.65 -35.39 -47.89
N ARG A 5 -34.26 -35.79 -46.77
CA ARG A 5 -33.65 -36.17 -45.50
C ARG A 5 -33.61 -37.69 -45.45
N VAL A 6 -32.56 -38.29 -44.89
CA VAL A 6 -32.53 -39.70 -44.45
C VAL A 6 -31.57 -39.78 -43.24
N PRO A 7 -31.72 -40.72 -42.28
CA PRO A 7 -32.67 -40.68 -41.18
C PRO A 7 -31.99 -40.81 -39.80
N VAL A 8 -32.81 -40.64 -38.76
CA VAL A 8 -32.48 -40.85 -37.35
C VAL A 8 -32.90 -42.27 -36.92
N SER A 9 -32.05 -42.98 -36.16
CA SER A 9 -32.48 -44.02 -35.20
C SER A 9 -31.54 -43.93 -33.98
N LYS A 10 -31.94 -43.41 -32.81
CA LYS A 10 -32.82 -43.97 -31.75
C LYS A 10 -32.42 -45.39 -31.28
N LEU A 11 -31.79 -45.48 -30.10
CA LEU A 11 -32.15 -46.32 -28.94
C LEU A 11 -31.11 -46.04 -27.83
N GLN A 12 -31.44 -45.32 -26.75
CA GLN A 12 -31.83 -45.85 -25.42
C GLN A 12 -30.81 -46.89 -24.88
N LEU A 13 -30.26 -46.78 -23.66
CA LEU A 13 -30.95 -46.57 -22.40
C LEU A 13 -29.92 -46.41 -21.23
N LEU A 14 -30.18 -45.45 -20.35
CA LEU A 14 -29.97 -45.41 -18.88
C LEU A 14 -28.75 -46.09 -18.22
N MET A 15 -28.02 -45.29 -17.42
CA MET A 15 -27.77 -45.61 -16.01
C MET A 15 -27.34 -44.33 -15.24
N THR A 16 -28.33 -43.70 -14.62
CA THR A 16 -28.20 -42.68 -13.58
C THR A 16 -27.78 -43.36 -12.27
N PHE A 17 -26.75 -42.88 -11.56
CA PHE A 17 -26.63 -43.00 -10.09
C PHE A 17 -25.66 -41.91 -9.59
N TYR A 18 -26.14 -40.83 -8.94
CA TYR A 18 -26.09 -40.58 -7.47
C TYR A 18 -24.64 -40.56 -6.93
N LEU A 19 -24.13 -39.62 -6.13
CA LEU A 19 -24.61 -38.46 -5.36
C LEU A 19 -23.31 -37.75 -4.85
N PRO A 20 -23.32 -36.45 -4.47
CA PRO A 20 -22.16 -35.68 -4.04
C PRO A 20 -21.83 -35.95 -2.56
N LEU A 21 -20.62 -35.58 -2.13
CA LEU A 21 -20.20 -35.19 -0.75
C LEU A 21 -18.74 -35.59 -0.52
N VAL A 22 -17.82 -34.65 -0.72
CA VAL A 22 -16.56 -34.64 0.05
C VAL A 22 -16.43 -33.26 0.68
N TYR A 23 -17.37 -32.96 1.58
CA TYR A 23 -17.14 -32.02 2.66
C TYR A 23 -16.89 -32.84 3.93
N LEU A 24 -15.97 -32.34 4.75
CA LEU A 24 -15.51 -32.84 6.06
C LEU A 24 -14.41 -33.89 6.04
N SER A 25 -13.18 -33.41 6.20
CA SER A 25 -12.27 -33.90 7.24
C SER A 25 -11.26 -32.80 7.62
N CYS A 26 -11.72 -31.79 8.38
CA CYS A 26 -10.82 -31.11 9.31
C CYS A 26 -10.58 -32.08 10.47
N THR A 27 -9.44 -32.75 10.49
CA THR A 27 -9.00 -33.49 11.66
C THR A 27 -8.34 -32.50 12.62
N MET A 28 -8.96 -32.23 13.76
CA MET A 28 -8.24 -31.71 14.91
C MET A 28 -7.28 -32.81 15.38
N SER A 29 -6.00 -32.67 15.05
CA SER A 29 -4.97 -33.47 15.71
C SER A 29 -4.56 -32.74 16.99
N ASN A 30 -5.08 -33.20 18.12
CA ASN A 30 -4.47 -32.99 19.43
C ASN A 30 -3.46 -34.12 19.62
N GLU A 31 -2.18 -33.84 19.42
CA GLU A 31 -1.11 -34.76 19.80
C GLU A 31 -0.23 -34.10 20.86
N LYS A 32 -0.24 -34.71 22.04
CA LYS A 32 0.64 -34.44 23.18
C LYS A 32 1.92 -35.24 23.00
N GLY A 33 3.06 -34.59 23.25
CA GLY A 33 4.40 -35.19 23.38
C GLY A 33 5.14 -35.21 22.04
N GLU A 34 6.41 -34.84 21.92
CA GLU A 34 7.50 -34.82 22.88
C GLU A 34 8.48 -33.67 22.60
N GLN A 35 9.17 -33.26 23.66
CA GLN A 35 10.24 -32.27 23.64
C GLN A 35 11.44 -32.78 22.84
N GLN A 36 11.98 -31.96 21.95
CA GLN A 36 13.42 -31.95 21.71
C GLN A 36 13.92 -30.52 21.78
N GLN A 37 14.74 -30.33 22.80
CA GLN A 37 15.25 -29.10 23.34
C GLN A 37 16.46 -28.68 22.52
N ASP A 38 16.32 -27.64 21.70
CA ASP A 38 17.46 -26.92 21.15
C ASP A 38 17.54 -25.54 21.82
N SER A 39 18.53 -25.42 22.68
CA SER A 39 18.81 -24.26 23.51
C SER A 39 19.30 -23.09 22.65
N SER A 40 18.37 -22.24 22.22
CA SER A 40 18.67 -20.85 21.88
C SER A 40 18.21 -19.96 23.04
N ASN A 41 19.11 -19.09 23.49
CA ASN A 41 18.94 -18.23 24.66
C ASN A 41 17.63 -17.43 24.56
N PHE A 42 16.59 -17.86 25.26
CA PHE A 42 15.38 -17.08 25.43
C PHE A 42 15.74 -15.91 26.35
N VAL A 43 16.02 -14.75 25.74
CA VAL A 43 16.15 -13.50 26.48
C VAL A 43 14.82 -13.29 27.21
N SER A 44 14.87 -13.33 28.54
CA SER A 44 13.73 -13.00 29.38
C SER A 44 13.38 -11.54 29.15
N TYR A 45 12.31 -11.28 28.39
CA TYR A 45 11.74 -9.95 28.18
C TYR A 45 11.00 -9.46 29.43
N ASN A 46 11.58 -9.61 30.62
CA ASN A 46 11.10 -8.90 31.78
C ASN A 46 11.80 -7.54 31.82
N SER A 47 11.02 -6.51 31.47
CA SER A 47 11.32 -5.06 31.49
C SER A 47 11.77 -4.38 30.18
N ILE A 48 11.12 -4.68 29.05
CA ILE A 48 10.90 -3.59 28.07
C ILE A 48 9.73 -2.79 28.62
N GLN A 49 9.99 -1.59 29.16
CA GLN A 49 8.94 -0.60 29.31
C GLN A 49 8.52 -0.20 27.89
N ILE A 50 7.53 -0.91 27.35
CA ILE A 50 6.83 -0.49 26.16
C ILE A 50 6.01 0.72 26.61
N THR A 51 6.57 1.93 26.46
CA THR A 51 5.74 3.12 26.41
C THR A 51 4.99 3.10 25.09
N ASP A 52 3.98 2.23 25.01
CA ASP A 52 3.22 1.84 23.82
C ASP A 52 2.22 2.92 23.37
N THR A 53 2.51 4.18 23.72
CA THR A 53 1.60 5.29 23.50
C THR A 53 2.22 6.24 22.52
N LEU A 54 1.87 6.09 21.25
CA LEU A 54 2.14 7.09 20.23
C LEU A 54 1.67 8.46 20.73
N PRO A 55 2.49 9.52 20.58
CA PRO A 55 2.12 10.85 21.04
C PRO A 55 0.78 11.31 20.49
N LYS A 56 0.01 12.02 21.32
CA LYS A 56 -1.24 12.66 20.87
C LYS A 56 -0.92 13.64 19.75
N LEU A 57 -1.68 13.53 18.65
CA LEU A 57 -1.51 14.42 17.50
C LEU A 57 -1.94 15.85 17.83
N THR A 58 -1.19 16.82 17.30
CA THR A 58 -1.66 18.21 17.24
C THR A 58 -2.78 18.35 16.22
N THR A 59 -3.50 19.48 16.24
CA THR A 59 -4.53 19.78 15.24
C THR A 59 -3.96 19.74 13.81
N ASN A 60 -2.77 20.32 13.59
CA ASN A 60 -2.13 20.34 12.27
C ASN A 60 -1.79 18.94 11.77
N GLN A 61 -1.27 18.09 12.66
CA GLN A 61 -0.95 16.70 12.34
C GLN A 61 -2.19 15.90 11.98
N GLN A 62 -3.26 16.02 12.78
CA GLN A 62 -4.53 15.36 12.47
C GLN A 62 -5.09 15.84 11.12
N THR A 63 -5.08 17.15 10.86
CA THR A 63 -5.50 17.73 9.59
C THR A 63 -4.70 17.18 8.41
N ALA A 64 -3.39 17.04 8.54
CA ALA A 64 -2.55 16.43 7.50
C ALA A 64 -2.94 14.98 7.25
N LEU A 65 -3.14 14.23 8.32
CA LEU A 65 -3.54 12.83 8.27
C LEU A 65 -4.91 12.65 7.59
N ASP A 66 -5.86 13.54 7.84
CA ASP A 66 -7.20 13.53 7.24
C ASP A 66 -7.18 13.96 5.77
N ALA A 67 -6.33 14.93 5.41
CA ALA A 67 -6.13 15.35 4.03
C ALA A 67 -5.50 14.23 3.19
N LEU A 68 -4.49 13.53 3.71
CA LEU A 68 -3.90 12.36 3.05
C LEU A 68 -4.94 11.25 2.80
N ASN A 69 -5.78 10.95 3.79
CA ASN A 69 -6.89 10.00 3.64
C ASN A 69 -7.88 10.46 2.57
N SER A 70 -8.22 11.76 2.58
CA SER A 70 -9.15 12.35 1.62
C SER A 70 -8.63 12.27 0.18
N ILE A 71 -7.33 12.46 -0.03
CA ILE A 71 -6.69 12.32 -1.34
C ILE A 71 -6.72 10.85 -1.78
N GLN A 72 -6.32 9.92 -0.89
CA GLN A 72 -6.33 8.49 -1.18
C GLN A 72 -7.70 7.97 -1.62
N VAL A 73 -8.78 8.39 -0.97
CA VAL A 73 -10.13 7.94 -1.34
C VAL A 73 -10.57 8.46 -2.71
N LYS A 74 -9.94 9.53 -3.22
CA LYS A 74 -10.29 10.17 -4.49
C LYS A 74 -9.47 9.66 -5.69
N GLY A 75 -8.47 8.83 -5.48
CA GLY A 75 -7.63 8.35 -6.58
C GLY A 75 -6.69 7.21 -6.19
N LYS A 76 -5.70 6.95 -7.04
CA LYS A 76 -4.79 5.80 -6.91
C LYS A 76 -3.31 6.17 -6.87
N HIS A 77 -3.00 7.44 -7.01
CA HIS A 77 -1.62 7.95 -7.10
C HIS A 77 -1.05 8.36 -5.74
N LEU A 78 -1.85 8.25 -4.68
CA LEU A 78 -1.43 8.45 -3.30
C LEU A 78 -2.16 7.47 -2.42
N TYR A 79 -1.43 6.71 -1.62
CA TYR A 79 -2.02 5.81 -0.63
C TYR A 79 -1.11 5.66 0.58
N SER A 80 -1.71 5.32 1.72
CA SER A 80 -1.03 5.07 2.98
C SER A 80 -1.01 3.58 3.31
N THR A 81 0.07 3.14 3.94
CA THR A 81 0.22 1.78 4.50
C THR A 81 0.57 1.83 5.98
N PHE A 82 0.68 0.68 6.64
CA PHE A 82 1.26 0.63 7.98
C PHE A 82 2.69 1.18 7.99
N SER A 83 3.08 1.75 9.13
CA SER A 83 4.40 2.34 9.33
C SER A 83 5.51 1.29 9.25
N GLY A 84 6.59 1.59 8.54
CA GLY A 84 7.82 0.80 8.56
C GLY A 84 7.68 -0.60 7.97
N ILE A 85 6.69 -0.82 7.08
CA ILE A 85 6.56 -2.11 6.41
C ILE A 85 7.55 -2.24 5.26
N HIS A 86 7.79 -3.48 4.84
CA HIS A 86 8.56 -3.73 3.63
C HIS A 86 7.75 -3.26 2.41
N HIS A 87 8.41 -2.48 1.55
CA HIS A 87 7.92 -2.09 0.23
C HIS A 87 8.81 -2.71 -0.83
N ASP A 88 8.26 -3.03 -2.01
CA ASP A 88 9.00 -3.63 -3.15
C ASP A 88 10.13 -2.73 -3.69
N CYS A 89 10.25 -1.52 -3.16
CA CYS A 89 11.25 -0.49 -3.43
C CYS A 89 12.51 -0.62 -2.56
N LEU A 90 12.83 -1.80 -2.02
CA LEU A 90 13.98 -1.99 -1.12
C LEU A 90 15.07 -2.88 -1.74
N PRO A 91 16.33 -2.38 -1.86
CA PRO A 91 16.79 -1.04 -1.49
C PRO A 91 16.29 0.04 -2.46
N PRO A 92 16.08 1.29 -1.99
CA PRO A 92 15.64 2.36 -2.88
C PRO A 92 16.77 2.76 -3.83
N ASP A 93 16.41 3.23 -5.03
CA ASP A 93 17.40 3.74 -6.00
C ASP A 93 18.11 4.99 -5.47
N THR A 94 17.38 5.82 -4.71
CA THR A 94 17.94 6.94 -3.97
C THR A 94 17.10 7.30 -2.75
N SER A 95 17.64 8.14 -1.88
CA SER A 95 16.91 8.73 -0.77
C SER A 95 17.35 10.17 -0.55
N PHE A 96 16.40 11.04 -0.22
CA PHE A 96 16.68 12.45 0.09
C PHE A 96 15.66 12.96 1.11
N VAL A 97 16.00 14.06 1.79
CA VAL A 97 15.09 14.75 2.72
C VAL A 97 14.55 16.00 2.03
N ILE A 98 13.24 16.21 2.13
CA ILE A 98 12.56 17.42 1.64
C ILE A 98 11.90 18.15 2.80
N SER A 99 11.84 19.47 2.69
CA SER A 99 11.05 20.31 3.59
C SER A 99 9.55 20.20 3.32
N GLN A 100 8.74 20.66 4.27
CA GLN A 100 7.29 20.82 4.12
C GLN A 100 6.93 21.66 2.88
N ALA A 101 7.67 22.72 2.60
CA ALA A 101 7.42 23.59 1.45
C ALA A 101 7.69 22.87 0.12
N GLU A 102 8.71 22.02 0.08
CA GLU A 102 9.04 21.20 -1.08
C GLU A 102 8.00 20.08 -1.29
N LEU A 103 7.55 19.43 -0.22
CA LEU A 103 6.45 18.47 -0.29
C LEU A 103 5.17 19.16 -0.76
N LEU A 104 4.91 20.41 -0.38
CA LEU A 104 3.73 21.15 -0.86
C LEU A 104 3.75 21.32 -2.39
N VAL A 105 4.92 21.66 -2.95
CA VAL A 105 5.08 21.77 -4.41
C VAL A 105 4.84 20.41 -5.08
N ALA A 106 5.36 19.33 -4.50
CA ALA A 106 5.13 17.97 -4.98
C ALA A 106 3.64 17.60 -4.94
N MET A 107 2.96 17.83 -3.82
CA MET A 107 1.53 17.53 -3.65
C MET A 107 0.65 18.33 -4.61
N LYS A 108 0.94 19.60 -4.84
CA LYS A 108 0.24 20.40 -5.86
C LYS A 108 0.40 19.81 -7.25
N THR A 109 1.65 19.46 -7.62
CA THR A 109 1.96 18.84 -8.91
C THR A 109 1.21 17.52 -9.10
N LEU A 110 1.19 16.67 -8.06
CA LEU A 110 0.47 15.40 -8.06
C LEU A 110 -1.03 15.60 -8.27
N LEU A 111 -1.66 16.49 -7.49
CA LEU A 111 -3.09 16.73 -7.56
C LEU A 111 -3.52 17.37 -8.89
N GLU A 112 -2.72 18.29 -9.42
CA GLU A 112 -2.96 18.89 -10.74
C GLU A 112 -2.90 17.85 -11.86
N ARG A 113 -1.92 16.95 -11.81
CA ARG A 113 -1.71 15.93 -12.85
C ARG A 113 -2.74 14.81 -12.81
N HIS A 114 -3.03 14.28 -11.63
CA HIS A 114 -3.74 13.00 -11.48
C HIS A 114 -5.14 13.12 -10.87
N TYR A 115 -5.49 14.27 -10.31
CA TYR A 115 -6.76 14.49 -9.62
C TYR A 115 -7.56 15.63 -10.24
N ALA A 116 -7.50 15.76 -11.56
CA ALA A 116 -8.15 16.85 -12.33
C ALA A 116 -9.67 16.98 -12.07
N HIS A 117 -10.33 15.90 -11.62
CA HIS A 117 -11.75 15.85 -11.27
C HIS A 117 -12.09 16.51 -9.92
N ILE A 118 -11.11 16.82 -9.07
CA ILE A 118 -11.29 17.61 -7.85
C ILE A 118 -11.20 19.08 -8.23
N GLU A 119 -12.13 19.91 -7.77
CA GLU A 119 -12.10 21.36 -7.99
C GLU A 119 -10.77 22.00 -7.54
N ALA A 120 -10.32 23.03 -8.28
CA ALA A 120 -9.00 23.62 -8.09
C ALA A 120 -8.76 24.12 -6.65
N ASP A 121 -9.73 24.81 -6.06
CA ASP A 121 -9.64 25.30 -4.68
C ASP A 121 -9.52 24.15 -3.68
N GLN A 122 -10.27 23.07 -3.93
CA GLN A 122 -10.23 21.88 -3.08
C GLN A 122 -8.90 21.13 -3.23
N ARG A 123 -8.32 21.06 -4.44
CA ARG A 123 -6.95 20.52 -4.64
C ARG A 123 -5.93 21.34 -3.87
N SER A 124 -6.00 22.66 -3.97
CA SER A 124 -5.11 23.57 -3.25
C SER A 124 -5.23 23.36 -1.74
N LYS A 125 -6.45 23.30 -1.20
CA LYS A 125 -6.70 23.03 0.22
C LYS A 125 -6.10 21.70 0.66
N LEU A 126 -6.39 20.61 -0.06
CA LEU A 126 -5.88 19.28 0.26
C LEU A 126 -4.35 19.21 0.20
N ALA A 127 -3.72 19.84 -0.79
CA ALA A 127 -2.26 19.92 -0.86
C ALA A 127 -1.67 20.64 0.35
N ASN A 128 -2.18 21.82 0.69
CA ASN A 128 -1.71 22.61 1.85
C ASN A 128 -1.88 21.85 3.16
N GLU A 129 -3.02 21.18 3.35
CA GLU A 129 -3.31 20.44 4.57
C GLU A 129 -2.44 19.18 4.69
N SER A 130 -2.26 18.42 3.60
CA SER A 130 -1.55 17.13 3.59
C SER A 130 -0.09 17.18 4.06
N VAL A 131 0.53 18.36 4.02
CA VAL A 131 1.95 18.54 4.36
C VAL A 131 2.18 19.04 5.79
N LEU A 132 1.13 19.24 6.58
CA LEU A 132 1.23 19.80 7.94
C LEU A 132 1.66 18.80 9.02
N ALA A 133 2.00 17.56 8.64
CA ALA A 133 2.36 16.52 9.59
C ALA A 133 3.69 16.84 10.30
N GLN A 134 4.72 17.21 9.54
CA GLN A 134 6.06 17.49 10.03
C GLN A 134 6.78 18.52 9.15
N GLU A 135 7.92 19.01 9.62
CA GLU A 135 8.71 20.04 8.93
C GLU A 135 9.59 19.47 7.81
N GLU A 136 10.07 18.24 7.99
CA GLU A 136 10.94 17.53 7.05
C GLU A 136 10.44 16.11 6.81
N TYR A 137 10.66 15.60 5.60
CA TYR A 137 10.20 14.29 5.16
C TYR A 137 11.35 13.56 4.49
N LEU A 138 11.66 12.35 4.98
CA LEU A 138 12.48 11.42 4.23
C LEU A 138 11.67 10.90 3.03
N VAL A 139 12.29 10.89 1.87
CA VAL A 139 11.76 10.28 0.65
C VAL A 139 12.70 9.17 0.23
N LEU A 140 12.15 7.95 0.13
CA LEU A 140 12.78 6.82 -0.54
C LEU A 140 12.21 6.77 -1.95
N GLN A 141 13.06 6.89 -2.97
CA GLN A 141 12.62 6.91 -4.36
C GLN A 141 13.00 5.61 -5.07
N CYS A 142 12.04 5.07 -5.80
CA CYS A 142 12.27 4.06 -6.82
C CYS A 142 11.90 4.60 -8.21
N ASN A 143 12.82 4.49 -9.15
CA ASN A 143 12.68 4.97 -10.52
C ASN A 143 11.72 4.09 -11.34
N GLY A 144 11.37 2.90 -10.83
CA GLY A 144 10.59 1.90 -11.54
C GLY A 144 11.30 1.46 -12.83
N TYR A 145 10.54 1.25 -13.91
CA TYR A 145 11.09 0.92 -15.23
C TYR A 145 11.67 2.12 -16.00
N SER A 146 11.74 3.30 -15.39
CA SER A 146 12.20 4.49 -16.10
C SER A 146 13.75 4.54 -16.10
N ASN A 147 14.35 4.44 -17.29
CA ASN A 147 15.80 4.63 -17.48
C ASN A 147 16.23 6.11 -17.36
N ARG A 148 15.51 6.94 -16.58
CA ARG A 148 15.85 8.35 -16.42
C ARG A 148 16.95 8.48 -15.39
N THR A 149 18.17 8.69 -15.85
CA THR A 149 19.27 9.13 -14.99
C THR A 149 18.99 10.58 -14.60
N VAL A 150 18.72 10.83 -13.33
CA VAL A 150 18.53 12.20 -12.82
C VAL A 150 19.84 12.71 -12.25
N SER A 151 20.28 13.87 -12.76
CA SER A 151 21.31 14.67 -12.11
C SER A 151 20.65 15.49 -11.00
N TYR A 152 21.05 15.22 -9.76
CA TYR A 152 20.58 15.93 -8.56
C TYR A 152 21.30 17.28 -8.35
N GLU A 153 22.17 17.69 -9.27
CA GLU A 153 23.05 18.86 -9.12
C GLU A 153 22.28 20.21 -9.06
N ASN A 154 21.00 20.24 -9.46
CA ASN A 154 20.23 21.48 -9.62
C ASN A 154 19.04 21.67 -8.66
N LYS A 155 19.04 21.04 -7.47
CA LYS A 155 17.88 21.07 -6.53
C LYS A 155 16.54 20.61 -7.15
N TYR A 156 16.60 19.84 -8.24
CA TYR A 156 15.41 19.31 -8.88
C TYR A 156 14.87 18.14 -8.04
N ILE A 157 13.64 18.28 -7.54
CA ILE A 157 12.97 17.21 -6.80
C ILE A 157 12.26 16.30 -7.81
N PRO A 158 12.65 15.01 -7.87
CA PRO A 158 12.30 14.15 -8.99
C PRO A 158 10.84 13.66 -8.97
N ASN A 159 9.97 14.23 -9.79
CA ASN A 159 8.54 13.88 -9.83
C ASN A 159 8.19 12.70 -10.78
N PHE A 160 8.91 11.59 -10.65
CA PHE A 160 8.70 10.34 -11.40
C PHE A 160 8.99 9.11 -10.52
N GLY A 161 8.53 7.94 -10.99
CA GLY A 161 8.64 6.69 -10.26
C GLY A 161 7.71 6.65 -9.05
N SER A 162 8.14 6.00 -7.99
CA SER A 162 7.40 5.90 -6.74
C SER A 162 8.20 6.57 -5.64
N TRP A 163 7.54 7.42 -4.85
CA TRP A 163 8.11 7.95 -3.61
C TRP A 163 7.45 7.25 -2.44
N ILE A 164 8.25 6.85 -1.47
CA ILE A 164 7.79 6.36 -0.17
C ILE A 164 8.27 7.35 0.87
N LEU A 165 7.33 7.90 1.64
CA LEU A 165 7.55 8.73 2.80
C LEU A 165 7.31 7.85 4.03
N PRO A 166 8.37 7.20 4.57
CA PRO A 166 8.20 6.26 5.66
C PRO A 166 7.91 6.97 6.98
N GLU A 167 7.21 6.27 7.86
CA GLU A 167 7.05 6.62 9.27
C GLU A 167 6.56 8.04 9.54
N ILE A 168 5.63 8.55 8.73
CA ILE A 168 4.99 9.85 8.99
C ILE A 168 4.35 9.79 10.37
N LEU A 169 4.92 10.58 11.29
CA LEU A 169 4.56 10.62 12.71
C LEU A 169 4.62 9.26 13.43
N GLY A 170 5.41 8.31 12.92
CA GLY A 170 5.49 6.93 13.42
C GLY A 170 4.18 6.14 13.26
N ARG A 171 3.32 6.55 12.32
CA ARG A 171 1.94 6.03 12.19
C ARG A 171 1.67 5.32 10.87
N ARG A 172 2.27 5.79 9.78
CA ARG A 172 2.04 5.26 8.44
C ARG A 172 3.20 5.59 7.52
N ASP A 173 3.31 4.80 6.47
CA ASP A 173 4.07 5.21 5.30
C ASP A 173 3.09 5.81 4.29
N VAL A 174 3.53 6.79 3.50
CA VAL A 174 2.76 7.36 2.39
C VAL A 174 3.50 7.08 1.09
N ILE A 175 2.80 6.49 0.14
CA ILE A 175 3.33 6.17 -1.18
C ILE A 175 2.70 7.13 -2.20
N ILE A 176 3.54 7.73 -3.03
CA ILE A 176 3.15 8.58 -4.15
C ILE A 176 3.64 7.92 -5.45
N GLU A 177 2.71 7.67 -6.36
CA GLU A 177 2.99 7.11 -7.69
C GLU A 177 2.87 8.24 -8.73
N TRP A 178 3.99 8.59 -9.36
CA TRP A 178 4.09 9.79 -10.21
C TRP A 178 3.63 9.64 -11.67
#